data_AF-A0A453PLJ1-F1
#
_entry.id   AF-A0A453PLJ1-F1
#
_cell.length_a   1.000
_cell.length_b   1.000
_cell.length_c   1.000
_cell.angle_alpha   90.00
_cell.angle_beta   90.00
_cell.angle_gamma   90.00
#
_symmetry.space_group_name_H-M   'P 1'
#
loop_
_entity.id
_entity.type
_entity.pdbx_description
1 polymer ?
#
loop_
_entity_poly.entity_id
_entity_poly.type
_entity_poly.pdbx_seq_one_letter_code
_entity_poly.pdbx_strand_id
1 'polypeptide(L)'
;MSIVQVLTLRSPEHAARAVALGYGNLAIQTMQKFPSSALTQKQACLMIRNLVVRNPENRTILLNEGVEKLIRKAKAIHGSCKAAATDALRDLGLDNYNA
;
A
#
# COMPACT_ATOMS: atom_id res chain seq x y z
N MET A 1 -2.03 12.27 -6.75
CA MET A 1 -2.59 11.76 -5.48
C MET A 1 -4.06 11.50 -5.73
N SER A 2 -4.55 10.28 -5.49
CA SER A 2 -5.97 9.94 -5.67
C SER A 2 -6.82 10.50 -4.52
N ILE A 3 -8.13 10.64 -4.74
CA ILE A 3 -9.06 11.12 -3.71
C ILE A 3 -9.02 10.24 -2.44
N VAL A 4 -8.87 8.93 -2.61
CA VAL A 4 -8.78 7.96 -1.50
C VAL A 4 -7.54 8.22 -0.64
N GLN A 5 -6.41 8.53 -1.26
CA GLN A 5 -5.19 8.88 -0.51
C GLN A 5 -5.38 10.15 0.31
N VAL A 6 -6.10 11.15 -0.22
CA VAL A 6 -6.39 12.39 0.51
C VAL A 6 -7.29 12.10 1.71
N LEU A 7 -8.38 11.35 1.50
CA LEU A 7 -9.34 11.01 2.56
C LEU A 7 -8.71 10.14 3.66
N THR A 8 -7.80 9.24 3.31
CA THR A 8 -7.17 8.32 4.28
C THR A 8 -5.93 8.90 4.96
N LEU A 9 -5.42 10.06 4.50
CA LEU A 9 -4.21 10.65 5.06
C LEU A 9 -4.45 11.14 6.49
N ARG A 10 -3.77 10.52 7.46
CA ARG A 10 -3.87 10.87 8.89
C ARG A 10 -5.29 10.74 9.49
N SER A 11 -6.17 9.98 8.83
CA SER A 11 -7.50 9.66 9.32
C SER A 11 -7.65 8.14 9.50
N PRO A 12 -7.42 7.58 10.71
CA PRO A 12 -7.54 6.15 10.94
C PRO A 12 -8.96 5.63 10.74
N GLU A 13 -9.98 6.46 10.99
CA GLU A 13 -11.38 6.11 10.75
C GLU A 13 -11.69 5.97 9.26
N HIS A 14 -11.17 6.88 8.42
CA HIS A 14 -11.33 6.78 6.97
C HIS A 14 -10.52 5.63 6.38
N ALA A 15 -9.31 5.36 6.92
CA ALA A 15 -8.51 4.21 6.53
C ALA A 15 -9.22 2.88 6.85
N ALA A 16 -9.76 2.72 8.06
CA ALA A 16 -10.56 1.54 8.43
C ALA A 16 -11.78 1.36 7.51
N ARG A 17 -12.56 2.43 7.29
CA ARG A 17 -13.70 2.38 6.36
C ARG A 17 -13.28 2.07 4.93
N ALA A 18 -12.16 2.61 4.44
CA ALA A 18 -11.68 2.32 3.10
C ALA A 18 -11.30 0.84 2.92
N VAL A 19 -10.65 0.22 3.91
CA VAL A 19 -10.38 -1.23 3.86
C VAL A 19 -11.67 -2.04 3.89
N ALA A 20 -12.62 -1.70 4.77
CA ALA A 20 -13.93 -2.37 4.83
C ALA A 20 -14.73 -2.26 3.51
N LEU A 21 -14.53 -1.18 2.75
CA LEU A 21 -15.14 -0.97 1.42
C LEU A 21 -14.34 -1.60 0.27
N GLY A 22 -13.24 -2.32 0.55
CA GLY A 22 -12.45 -3.03 -0.46
C GLY A 22 -11.40 -2.19 -1.19
N TYR A 23 -11.07 -0.97 -0.73
CA TYR A 23 -10.02 -0.17 -1.36
C TYR A 23 -8.62 -0.82 -1.23
N GLY A 24 -8.41 -1.65 -0.21
CA GLY A 24 -7.22 -2.49 -0.08
C GLY A 24 -7.07 -3.48 -1.25
N ASN A 25 -8.12 -4.27 -1.49
CA ASN A 25 -8.20 -5.20 -2.61
C ASN A 25 -8.04 -4.49 -3.96
N LEU A 26 -8.66 -3.30 -4.11
CA LEU A 26 -8.53 -2.49 -5.31
C LEU A 26 -7.07 -2.08 -5.56
N ALA A 27 -6.32 -1.73 -4.51
CA ALA A 27 -4.89 -1.43 -4.61
C ALA A 27 -4.11 -2.63 -5.18
N ILE A 28 -4.35 -3.81 -4.61
CA ILE A 28 -3.68 -5.07 -4.95
C ILE A 28 -3.99 -5.46 -6.40
N GLN A 29 -5.26 -5.46 -6.79
CA GLN A 29 -5.67 -5.76 -8.16
C GLN A 29 -5.09 -4.75 -9.16
N THR A 30 -5.04 -3.47 -8.79
CA THR A 30 -4.44 -2.43 -9.63
C THR A 30 -2.93 -2.68 -9.81
N MET A 31 -2.21 -3.07 -8.76
CA MET A 31 -0.79 -3.42 -8.85
C MET A 31 -0.55 -4.64 -9.74
N GLN A 32 -1.42 -5.65 -9.65
CA GLN A 32 -1.36 -6.87 -10.48
C GLN A 32 -1.66 -6.57 -11.95
N LYS A 33 -2.68 -5.74 -12.23
CA LYS A 33 -3.11 -5.41 -13.59
C LYS A 33 -2.14 -4.49 -14.32
N PHE A 34 -1.43 -3.62 -13.59
CA PHE A 34 -0.53 -2.62 -14.18
C PHE A 34 0.90 -2.72 -13.61
N PRO A 35 1.58 -3.87 -13.74
CA PRO A 35 2.89 -4.10 -13.12
C PRO A 35 3.98 -3.20 -13.70
N SER A 36 3.85 -2.78 -14.96
CA SER A 36 4.85 -1.95 -15.66
C SER A 36 4.66 -0.44 -15.45
N SER A 37 3.53 0.01 -14.86
CA SER A 37 3.28 1.44 -14.65
C SER A 37 3.90 1.91 -13.32
N ALA A 38 5.07 2.53 -13.40
CA ALA A 38 5.77 3.07 -12.23
C ALA A 38 4.89 4.04 -11.42
N LEU A 39 4.09 4.89 -12.11
CA LEU A 39 3.17 5.81 -11.45
C LEU A 39 2.10 5.06 -10.67
N THR A 40 1.47 4.05 -11.28
CA THR A 40 0.42 3.24 -10.63
C THR A 40 0.96 2.51 -9.41
N GLN A 41 2.14 1.88 -9.53
CA GLN A 41 2.79 1.18 -8.42
C GLN A 41 3.11 2.13 -7.26
N LYS A 42 3.63 3.33 -7.56
CA LYS A 42 3.92 4.35 -6.55
C LYS A 42 2.65 4.82 -5.82
N GLN A 43 1.56 5.06 -6.56
CA GLN A 43 0.30 5.47 -5.94
C GLN A 43 -0.30 4.37 -5.07
N ALA A 44 -0.20 3.10 -5.50
CA ALA A 44 -0.65 1.98 -4.67
C ALA A 44 0.16 1.89 -3.37
N CYS A 45 1.48 1.99 -3.41
CA CYS A 45 2.33 2.00 -2.21
C CYS A 45 1.94 3.11 -1.23
N LEU A 46 1.72 4.33 -1.74
CA LEU A 46 1.28 5.48 -0.93
C LEU A 46 -0.12 5.28 -0.33
N MET A 47 -1.03 4.67 -1.06
CA MET A 47 -2.37 4.37 -0.54
C MET A 47 -2.30 3.30 0.56
N ILE A 48 -1.60 2.19 0.31
CA ILE A 48 -1.42 1.11 1.28
C ILE A 48 -0.80 1.65 2.57
N ARG A 49 0.24 2.49 2.47
CA ARG A 49 0.85 3.17 3.61
C ARG A 49 -0.18 3.93 4.47
N ASN A 50 -1.03 4.74 3.83
CA ASN A 50 -2.06 5.49 4.55
C ASN A 50 -3.08 4.55 5.23
N LEU A 51 -3.44 3.45 4.58
CA LEU A 51 -4.40 2.48 5.11
C LEU A 51 -3.91 1.75 6.35
N VAL A 52 -2.60 1.57 6.54
CA VAL A 52 -2.05 0.68 7.58
C VAL A 52 -1.29 1.38 8.70
N VAL A 53 -0.79 2.60 8.48
CA VAL A 53 0.12 3.29 9.42
C VAL A 53 -0.48 3.48 10.82
N ARG A 54 -1.79 3.72 10.92
CA ARG A 54 -2.53 3.92 12.19
C ARG A 54 -3.63 2.87 12.43
N ASN A 55 -3.62 1.78 11.69
CA ASN A 55 -4.63 0.71 11.75
C ASN A 55 -3.92 -0.66 11.70
N PRO A 56 -3.43 -1.17 12.84
CA PRO A 56 -2.77 -2.48 12.90
C PRO A 56 -3.62 -3.62 12.33
N GLU A 57 -4.93 -3.57 12.52
CA GLU A 57 -5.90 -4.52 11.98
C GLU A 57 -5.87 -4.59 10.44
N ASN A 58 -5.67 -3.45 9.77
CA ASN A 58 -5.58 -3.39 8.32
C ASN A 58 -4.31 -4.06 7.79
N ARG A 59 -3.24 -4.12 8.59
CA ARG A 59 -1.98 -4.80 8.20
C ARG A 59 -2.25 -6.28 7.96
N THR A 60 -2.89 -6.95 8.93
CA THR A 60 -3.20 -8.38 8.84
C THR A 60 -4.05 -8.68 7.61
N ILE A 61 -5.07 -7.85 7.34
CA ILE A 61 -5.93 -8.01 6.16
C ILE A 61 -5.11 -7.94 4.87
N LEU A 62 -4.35 -6.86 4.66
CA LEU A 62 -3.62 -6.67 3.41
C LEU A 62 -2.44 -7.64 3.24
N LEU A 63 -1.79 -8.04 4.33
CA LEU A 63 -0.72 -9.05 4.30
C LEU A 63 -1.27 -10.42 3.89
N ASN A 64 -2.43 -10.83 4.44
CA ASN A 64 -3.09 -12.07 4.06
C ASN A 64 -3.49 -12.09 2.57
N GLU A 65 -3.75 -10.91 1.98
CA GLU A 65 -4.03 -10.75 0.56
C GLU A 65 -2.77 -10.66 -0.33
N GLY A 66 -1.57 -10.81 0.26
CA GLY A 66 -0.31 -10.89 -0.48
C GLY A 66 0.28 -9.55 -0.93
N VAL A 67 -0.11 -8.45 -0.29
CA VAL A 67 0.37 -7.09 -0.64
C VAL A 67 1.89 -6.95 -0.58
N GLU A 68 2.55 -7.66 0.33
CA GLU A 68 4.00 -7.60 0.54
C GLU A 68 4.77 -7.92 -0.76
N LYS A 69 4.44 -9.05 -1.40
CA LYS A 69 5.13 -9.51 -2.61
C LYS A 69 5.01 -8.48 -3.74
N LEU A 70 3.87 -7.80 -3.83
CA LEU A 70 3.63 -6.77 -4.83
C LEU A 70 4.44 -5.50 -4.55
N ILE A 71 4.49 -5.05 -3.30
CA ILE A 71 5.28 -3.87 -2.92
C ILE A 71 6.78 -4.12 -3.12
N ARG A 72 7.28 -5.31 -2.75
CA ARG A 72 8.68 -5.69 -2.99
C ARG A 72 9.01 -5.71 -4.48
N LYS A 73 8.12 -6.28 -5.31
CA LYS A 73 8.27 -6.28 -6.77
C LYS A 73 8.27 -4.85 -7.33
N ALA A 74 7.38 -3.98 -6.87
CA ALA A 74 7.35 -2.58 -7.26
C ALA A 74 8.64 -1.84 -6.89
N LYS A 75 9.16 -2.05 -5.67
CA LYS A 75 10.43 -1.50 -5.16
C LYS A 75 11.61 -1.91 -6.04
N ALA A 76 11.66 -3.18 -6.48
CA ALA A 76 12.74 -3.72 -7.28
C ALA A 76 12.71 -3.25 -8.75
N ILE A 77 11.53 -3.18 -9.36
CA ILE A 77 11.38 -2.84 -10.78
C ILE A 77 11.44 -1.32 -11.00
N HIS A 78 10.82 -0.53 -10.11
CA HIS A 78 10.59 0.89 -10.33
C HIS A 78 11.37 1.72 -9.31
N GLY A 79 12.50 2.31 -9.73
CA GLY A 79 13.32 3.15 -8.86
C GLY A 79 12.53 4.31 -8.21
N SER A 80 11.53 4.86 -8.91
CA SER A 80 10.65 5.92 -8.40
C SER A 80 9.71 5.48 -7.26
N CYS A 81 9.55 4.17 -7.05
CA CYS A 81 8.77 3.59 -5.97
C CYS A 81 9.58 3.38 -4.68
N LYS A 82 10.92 3.40 -4.73
CA LYS A 82 11.79 2.96 -3.63
C LYS A 82 11.39 3.53 -2.26
N ALA A 83 11.25 4.86 -2.15
CA ALA A 83 10.86 5.52 -0.90
C ALA A 83 9.44 5.13 -0.46
N ALA A 84 8.46 5.21 -1.36
CA ALA A 84 7.06 4.90 -1.04
C ALA A 84 6.86 3.42 -0.66
N ALA A 85 7.55 2.52 -1.34
CA ALA A 85 7.51 1.09 -1.07
C ALA A 85 8.19 0.74 0.26
N THR A 86 9.36 1.31 0.54
CA THR A 86 10.04 1.17 1.84
C THR A 86 9.15 1.65 2.98
N ASP A 87 8.53 2.83 2.86
CA ASP A 87 7.61 3.36 3.87
C ASP A 87 6.39 2.44 4.06
N ALA A 88 5.81 1.93 2.97
CA ALA A 88 4.67 1.01 3.05
C ALA A 88 5.03 -0.31 3.74
N LEU A 89 6.18 -0.91 3.41
CA LEU A 89 6.66 -2.15 4.05
C LEU A 89 6.93 -1.94 5.55
N ARG A 90 7.52 -0.80 5.93
CA ARG A 90 7.71 -0.43 7.35
C ARG A 90 6.38 -0.30 8.06
N ASP A 91 5.44 0.44 7.48
CA ASP A 91 4.15 0.73 8.11
C ASP A 91 3.22 -0.52 8.14
N LEU A 92 3.49 -1.52 7.29
CA LEU A 92 2.92 -2.87 7.36
C LEU A 92 3.47 -3.72 8.52
N GLY A 93 4.58 -3.32 9.13
CA GLY A 93 5.20 -4.01 10.27
C GLY A 93 6.16 -5.14 9.86
N LEU A 94 6.76 -5.09 8.67
CA LEU A 94 7.74 -6.08 8.22
C LEU A 94 9.15 -5.69 8.68
N ASP A 95 9.85 -6.54 9.42
CA ASP A 95 11.18 -6.23 9.96
C ASP A 95 12.25 -6.01 8.87
N ASN A 96 12.17 -6.77 7.78
CA ASN A 96 13.06 -6.70 6.62
C ASN A 96 12.53 -5.76 5.53
N TYR A 97 11.85 -4.68 5.91
CA TYR A 97 11.26 -3.71 4.97
C TYR A 97 12.29 -3.04 4.04
N ASN A 98 13.53 -2.93 4.50
CA ASN A 98 14.63 -2.33 3.74
C ASN A 98 15.39 -3.29 2.83
N ALA A 99 15.16 -4.61 2.95
CA ALA A 99 15.76 -5.62 2.09
C ALA A 99 15.41 -5.43 0.61
#